data_AF-A0AAP0JER6-F1
#
_entry.id   AF-A0AAP0JER6-F1
#
_cell.length_a   1.000
_cell.length_b   1.000
_cell.length_c   1.000
_cell.angle_alpha   90.00
_cell.angle_beta   90.00
_cell.angle_gamma   90.00
#
_symmetry.space_group_name_H-M   'P 1'
#
loop_
_entity.id
_entity.type
_entity.pdbx_description
1 polymer ?
#
loop_
_entity_poly.entity_id
_entity_poly.type
_entity_poly.pdbx_seq_one_letter_code
_entity_poly.pdbx_strand_id
1 'polypeptide(L)'
;MAKQLNVSIFQVNTPHRNLLAISVGIKQMENVDEIVRKFLSENFTIMLFHYDGNEGGWMDFEWYNKTLHISALNQTKWWFAKRFLHPDIVSIYNYIFIWDEDLGVENFNPGRYLKIVKSEGLDISQPALDPSSAEIHHRITVRKKTKKVHRRIYERRGSTKCSDSSDGPPCTGYVEGMAPVFSSSAWRCTWNLIQNDLVHGWGLDKKFGYCAQGDRTKKVGIVDSEFIVHLGVQTLGGSYGRKVPGNNAREESTQRRGGGKLDMRSEIRRQSTAELQIYEKRWEEAARNDKDWTDPYAKTRKILPRKIH
;
A
#
# COMPACT_ATOMS: atom_id res chain seq x y z
N MET A 1 -38.20 -4.40 -34.77
CA MET A 1 -36.82 -4.47 -35.30
C MET A 1 -35.87 -4.00 -34.22
N ALA A 2 -35.17 -4.92 -33.56
CA ALA A 2 -34.13 -4.55 -32.60
C ALA A 2 -32.87 -4.15 -33.38
N LYS A 3 -32.38 -2.93 -33.17
CA LYS A 3 -31.11 -2.48 -33.75
C LYS A 3 -29.98 -3.21 -33.03
N GLN A 4 -29.28 -4.06 -33.77
CA GLN A 4 -28.07 -4.73 -33.34
C GLN A 4 -26.97 -3.67 -33.17
N LEU A 5 -26.61 -3.37 -31.93
CA LEU A 5 -25.42 -2.57 -31.62
C LEU A 5 -24.19 -3.45 -31.85
N ASN A 6 -23.58 -3.32 -33.01
CA ASN A 6 -22.27 -3.89 -33.29
C ASN A 6 -21.22 -3.08 -32.53
N VAL A 7 -20.83 -3.56 -31.35
CA VAL A 7 -19.65 -3.06 -30.63
C VAL A 7 -18.44 -3.76 -31.25
N SER A 8 -17.81 -3.10 -32.21
CA SER A 8 -16.46 -3.45 -32.66
C SER A 8 -15.47 -3.11 -31.54
N ILE A 9 -14.97 -4.13 -30.84
CA ILE A 9 -13.85 -3.98 -29.91
C ILE A 9 -12.61 -3.71 -30.75
N PHE A 10 -12.31 -2.43 -30.97
CA PHE A 10 -10.99 -2.04 -31.40
C PHE A 10 -10.02 -2.46 -30.28
N GLN A 11 -9.11 -3.39 -30.55
CA GLN A 11 -7.90 -3.53 -29.75
C GLN A 11 -7.11 -2.24 -29.92
N VAL A 12 -7.42 -1.25 -29.09
CA VAL A 12 -6.57 -0.08 -28.92
C VAL A 12 -5.28 -0.62 -28.32
N ASN A 13 -4.21 -0.62 -29.11
CA ASN A 13 -2.87 -0.95 -28.65
C ASN A 13 -2.43 0.19 -27.71
N THR A 14 -2.88 0.16 -26.46
CA THR A 14 -2.62 1.21 -25.49
C THR A 14 -1.18 1.09 -24.97
N PRO A 15 -0.33 2.12 -25.15
CA PRO A 15 1.08 2.08 -24.74
C PRO A 15 1.24 2.08 -23.21
N HIS A 16 0.26 2.59 -22.46
CA HIS A 16 0.27 2.62 -20.99
C HIS A 16 -0.23 1.30 -20.41
N ARG A 17 0.72 0.46 -19.99
CA ARG A 17 0.44 -0.91 -19.51
C ARG A 17 0.31 -1.01 -18.01
N ASN A 18 0.49 0.08 -17.25
CA ASN A 18 0.51 0.07 -15.78
C ASN A 18 -0.02 1.40 -15.21
N LEU A 19 -0.53 1.33 -13.98
CA LEU A 19 -1.13 2.46 -13.25
C LEU A 19 -0.39 2.73 -11.94
N LEU A 20 -0.12 4.00 -11.66
CA LEU A 20 0.16 4.51 -10.32
C LEU A 20 -1.06 5.26 -9.79
N ALA A 21 -1.61 4.80 -8.68
CA ALA A 21 -2.59 5.51 -7.88
C ALA A 21 -1.95 5.92 -6.55
N ILE A 22 -2.01 7.20 -6.21
CA ILE A 22 -1.34 7.74 -5.03
C ILE A 22 -2.25 8.77 -4.34
N SER A 23 -2.40 8.65 -3.02
CA SER A 23 -3.14 9.62 -2.22
C SER A 23 -2.24 10.77 -1.82
N VAL A 24 -2.62 11.99 -2.18
CA VAL A 24 -1.76 13.17 -2.13
C VAL A 24 -2.40 14.35 -1.40
N GLY A 25 -1.56 15.16 -0.76
CA GLY A 25 -1.87 16.47 -0.24
C GLY A 25 -0.74 17.47 -0.49
N ILE A 26 -1.10 18.74 -0.50
CA ILE A 26 -0.24 19.84 -0.96
C ILE A 26 1.07 19.96 -0.18
N LYS A 27 1.10 19.44 1.06
CA LYS A 27 2.29 19.48 1.92
C LYS A 27 3.41 18.54 1.45
N GLN A 28 3.09 17.50 0.68
CA GLN A 28 4.06 16.52 0.15
C GLN A 28 4.34 16.71 -1.33
N MET A 29 3.92 17.84 -1.88
CA MET A 29 3.92 18.13 -3.30
C MET A 29 5.30 17.96 -3.97
N GLU A 30 6.39 18.37 -3.31
CA GLU A 30 7.76 18.18 -3.80
C GLU A 30 8.13 16.68 -3.92
N ASN A 31 7.82 15.89 -2.88
CA ASN A 31 8.10 14.45 -2.92
C ASN A 31 7.24 13.74 -3.98
N VAL A 32 5.98 14.15 -4.12
CA VAL A 32 5.09 13.61 -5.16
C VAL A 32 5.58 13.98 -6.57
N ASP A 33 6.14 15.18 -6.78
CA ASP A 33 6.76 15.55 -8.08
C ASP A 33 7.85 14.55 -8.48
N GLU A 34 8.74 14.18 -7.56
CA GLU A 34 9.79 13.19 -7.82
C GLU A 34 9.22 11.82 -8.21
N ILE A 35 8.18 11.37 -7.51
CA ILE A 35 7.46 10.13 -7.83
C ILE A 35 6.86 10.24 -9.23
N VAL A 36 6.05 11.27 -9.49
CA VAL A 36 5.32 11.43 -10.75
C VAL A 36 6.28 11.47 -11.94
N ARG A 37 7.37 12.23 -11.86
CA ARG A 37 8.37 12.30 -12.93
C ARG A 37 9.00 10.94 -13.26
N LYS A 38 9.33 10.13 -12.23
CA LYS A 38 9.89 8.77 -12.43
C LYS A 38 8.90 7.80 -13.05
N PHE A 39 7.61 7.91 -12.73
CA PHE A 39 6.59 7.03 -13.29
C PHE A 39 6.20 7.44 -14.72
N LEU A 40 6.14 8.75 -15.02
CA LEU A 40 5.90 9.23 -16.37
C LEU A 40 7.02 8.85 -17.35
N SER A 41 8.28 8.86 -16.91
CA SER A 41 9.40 8.44 -17.76
C SER A 41 9.35 6.96 -18.17
N GLU A 42 8.58 6.14 -17.45
CA GLU A 42 8.32 4.73 -17.75
C GLU A 42 6.92 4.49 -18.35
N ASN A 43 6.27 5.55 -18.86
CA ASN A 43 4.95 5.52 -19.51
C ASN A 43 3.84 4.93 -18.62
N PHE A 44 3.77 5.31 -17.36
CA PHE A 44 2.63 4.97 -16.50
C PHE A 44 1.47 5.94 -16.68
N THR A 45 0.25 5.43 -16.52
CA THR A 45 -0.88 6.30 -16.16
C THR A 45 -0.78 6.62 -14.68
N ILE A 46 -1.08 7.86 -14.31
CA ILE A 46 -1.00 8.33 -12.93
C ILE A 46 -2.35 8.91 -12.51
N MET A 47 -2.84 8.46 -11.36
CA MET A 47 -4.03 8.95 -10.68
C MET A 47 -3.64 9.52 -9.33
N LEU A 48 -3.86 10.82 -9.14
CA LEU A 48 -3.66 11.54 -7.89
C LEU A 48 -4.99 11.65 -7.14
N PHE A 49 -5.04 11.12 -5.93
CA PHE A 49 -6.21 11.19 -5.05
C PHE A 49 -6.00 12.29 -4.01
N HIS A 50 -6.55 13.48 -4.27
CA HIS A 50 -6.43 14.66 -3.43
C HIS A 50 -7.39 14.56 -2.24
N TYR A 51 -6.84 14.40 -1.03
CA TYR A 51 -7.64 14.31 0.18
C TYR A 51 -7.83 15.66 0.90
N ASP A 52 -7.09 16.70 0.51
CA ASP A 52 -7.02 17.97 1.25
C ASP A 52 -7.72 19.15 0.55
N GLY A 53 -8.24 18.93 -0.66
CA GLY A 53 -8.98 19.94 -1.44
C GLY A 53 -8.09 21.00 -2.10
N ASN A 54 -6.77 20.85 -2.07
CA ASN A 54 -5.83 21.83 -2.61
C ASN A 54 -5.36 21.50 -4.03
N GLU A 55 -6.21 20.85 -4.85
CA GLU A 55 -5.87 20.45 -6.22
C GLU A 55 -5.31 21.61 -7.06
N GLY A 56 -5.86 22.82 -6.89
CA GLY A 56 -5.40 24.01 -7.60
C GLY A 56 -3.93 24.36 -7.39
N GLY A 57 -3.34 23.98 -6.26
CA GLY A 57 -1.91 24.22 -5.98
C GLY A 57 -0.95 23.35 -6.80
N TRP A 58 -1.47 22.35 -7.52
CA TRP A 58 -0.67 21.44 -8.35
C TRP A 58 -0.58 21.88 -9.82
N MET A 59 -1.34 22.90 -10.21
CA MET A 59 -1.45 23.34 -11.61
C MET A 59 -0.13 23.84 -12.21
N ASP A 60 0.82 24.24 -11.37
CA ASP A 60 2.14 24.73 -11.79
C ASP A 60 3.09 23.61 -12.26
N PHE A 61 2.75 22.33 -12.03
CA PHE A 61 3.56 21.24 -12.55
C PHE A 61 3.30 20.99 -14.04
N GLU A 62 4.39 20.89 -14.80
CA GLU A 62 4.36 20.58 -16.24
C GLU A 62 3.61 19.29 -16.59
N TRP A 63 3.53 18.35 -15.64
CA TRP A 63 2.85 17.08 -15.81
C TRP A 63 1.38 17.09 -15.37
N TYR A 64 0.86 18.18 -14.78
CA TYR A 64 -0.51 18.26 -14.26
C TYR A 64 -1.55 17.77 -15.28
N ASN A 65 -1.47 18.29 -16.52
CA ASN A 65 -2.38 17.91 -17.61
C ASN A 65 -2.14 16.50 -18.19
N LYS A 66 -1.12 15.79 -17.73
CA LYS A 66 -0.78 14.41 -18.13
C LYS A 66 -1.23 13.38 -17.09
N THR A 67 -1.76 13.84 -15.96
CA THR A 67 -2.20 13.00 -14.84
C THR A 67 -3.71 13.15 -14.61
N LEU A 68 -4.31 12.15 -13.96
CA LEU A 68 -5.71 12.18 -13.57
C LEU A 68 -5.81 12.66 -12.12
N HIS A 69 -6.65 13.66 -11.87
CA HIS A 69 -6.86 14.25 -10.55
C HIS A 69 -8.25 13.89 -10.06
N ILE A 70 -8.35 13.33 -8.86
CA ILE A 70 -9.61 12.99 -8.21
C ILE A 70 -9.58 13.57 -6.80
N SER A 71 -10.54 14.43 -6.47
CA SER A 71 -10.57 15.15 -5.20
C SER A 71 -11.76 14.72 -4.34
N ALA A 72 -11.49 14.38 -3.08
CA ALA A 72 -12.52 14.14 -2.07
C ALA A 72 -11.95 14.46 -0.67
N LEU A 73 -12.54 15.46 -0.01
CA LEU A 73 -12.04 15.96 1.28
C LEU A 73 -12.06 14.88 2.37
N ASN A 74 -10.95 14.82 3.11
CA ASN A 74 -10.75 13.96 4.28
C ASN A 74 -11.01 12.47 4.02
N GLN A 75 -10.74 12.00 2.79
CA GLN A 75 -10.83 10.59 2.44
C GLN A 75 -9.46 9.93 2.39
N THR A 76 -9.43 8.64 2.68
CA THR A 76 -8.20 7.85 2.74
C THR A 76 -7.90 7.11 1.45
N LYS A 77 -6.65 6.64 1.30
CA LYS A 77 -6.19 5.85 0.16
C LYS A 77 -7.14 4.72 -0.24
N TRP A 78 -7.57 3.90 0.72
CA TRP A 78 -8.44 2.75 0.45
C TRP A 78 -9.88 3.16 0.10
N TRP A 79 -10.36 4.29 0.63
CA TRP A 79 -11.66 4.85 0.24
C TRP A 79 -11.69 5.23 -1.24
N PHE A 80 -10.62 5.90 -1.73
CA PHE A 80 -10.46 6.23 -3.15
C PHE A 80 -10.29 4.97 -4.00
N ALA A 81 -9.38 4.08 -3.60
CA ALA A 81 -9.11 2.85 -4.33
C ALA A 81 -10.39 2.01 -4.50
N LYS A 82 -11.23 1.91 -3.47
CA LYS A 82 -12.51 1.20 -3.56
C LYS A 82 -13.47 1.81 -4.59
N ARG A 83 -13.51 3.14 -4.71
CA ARG A 83 -14.48 3.86 -5.56
C ARG A 83 -14.02 4.06 -6.99
N PHE A 84 -12.73 4.29 -7.21
CA PHE A 84 -12.21 4.71 -8.52
C PHE A 84 -11.38 3.65 -9.22
N LEU A 85 -10.96 2.59 -8.52
CA LEU A 85 -10.15 1.51 -9.10
C LEU A 85 -10.97 0.21 -9.24
N HIS A 86 -12.22 0.30 -9.70
CA HIS A 86 -13.04 -0.90 -9.95
C HIS A 86 -12.34 -1.84 -10.95
N PRO A 87 -12.28 -3.17 -10.70
CA PRO A 87 -11.47 -4.10 -11.49
C PRO A 87 -11.76 -4.08 -13.00
N ASP A 88 -13.01 -3.82 -13.40
CA ASP A 88 -13.38 -3.75 -14.82
C ASP A 88 -12.87 -2.46 -15.48
N ILE A 89 -12.79 -1.35 -14.74
CA ILE A 89 -12.27 -0.06 -15.21
C ILE A 89 -10.76 -0.13 -15.38
N VAL A 90 -10.07 -0.69 -14.39
CA VAL A 90 -8.60 -0.77 -14.37
C VAL A 90 -8.05 -2.03 -15.04
N SER A 91 -8.92 -2.84 -15.68
CA SER A 91 -8.57 -4.08 -16.36
C SER A 91 -7.55 -3.90 -17.50
N ILE A 92 -7.48 -2.69 -18.06
CA ILE A 92 -6.52 -2.31 -19.11
C ILE A 92 -5.06 -2.27 -18.63
N TYR A 93 -4.83 -2.19 -17.31
CA TYR A 93 -3.50 -2.15 -16.72
C TYR A 93 -3.06 -3.55 -16.29
N ASN A 94 -1.80 -3.88 -16.55
CA ASN A 94 -1.19 -5.14 -16.11
C ASN A 94 -0.82 -5.11 -14.63
N TYR A 95 -0.29 -3.97 -14.17
CA TYR A 95 0.09 -3.74 -12.79
C TYR A 95 -0.48 -2.42 -12.27
N ILE A 96 -0.92 -2.44 -11.02
CA ILE A 96 -1.57 -1.33 -10.31
C ILE A 96 -0.79 -1.08 -9.02
N PHE A 97 -0.17 0.09 -8.94
CA PHE A 97 0.58 0.59 -7.79
C PHE A 97 -0.39 1.44 -6.96
N ILE A 98 -0.46 1.21 -5.65
CA ILE A 98 -1.35 1.95 -4.75
C ILE A 98 -0.50 2.47 -3.60
N TRP A 99 0.09 3.65 -3.78
CA TRP A 99 1.17 4.15 -2.93
C TRP A 99 0.73 5.28 -2.01
N ASP A 100 1.44 5.41 -0.88
CA ASP A 100 1.45 6.61 -0.04
C ASP A 100 2.39 7.67 -0.63
N GLU A 101 2.21 8.93 -0.23
CA GLU A 101 2.91 10.12 -0.74
C GLU A 101 4.24 10.44 -0.05
N ASP A 102 4.60 9.73 1.02
CA ASP A 102 5.81 9.99 1.81
C ASP A 102 6.92 8.96 1.56
N LEU A 103 7.01 8.51 0.29
CA LEU A 103 8.01 7.57 -0.20
C LEU A 103 9.06 8.28 -1.04
N GLY A 104 10.31 8.26 -0.59
CA GLY A 104 11.47 8.73 -1.35
C GLY A 104 11.90 7.69 -2.40
N VAL A 105 12.00 8.13 -3.66
CA VAL A 105 12.15 7.25 -4.83
C VAL A 105 13.50 7.37 -5.54
N GLU A 106 14.48 8.04 -4.96
CA GLU A 106 15.82 8.27 -5.54
C GLU A 106 16.40 6.98 -6.16
N ASN A 107 16.40 5.89 -5.39
CA ASN A 107 16.97 4.59 -5.74
C ASN A 107 16.00 3.62 -6.44
N PHE A 108 14.83 4.11 -6.86
CA PHE A 108 13.78 3.33 -7.49
C PHE A 108 13.61 3.69 -8.96
N ASN A 109 13.52 2.69 -9.83
CA ASN A 109 13.08 2.82 -11.21
C ASN A 109 11.88 1.86 -11.49
N PRO A 110 10.69 2.39 -11.84
CA PRO A 110 9.48 1.58 -12.09
C PRO A 110 9.66 0.51 -13.18
N GLY A 111 10.40 0.83 -14.25
CA GLY A 111 10.63 -0.06 -15.38
C GLY A 111 11.48 -1.28 -15.00
N ARG A 112 12.62 -1.05 -14.33
CA ARG A 112 13.48 -2.11 -13.79
C ARG A 112 12.74 -2.93 -12.73
N TYR A 113 11.99 -2.28 -11.85
CA TYR A 113 11.14 -2.96 -10.87
C TYR A 113 10.18 -3.95 -11.53
N LEU A 114 9.41 -3.51 -12.54
CA LEU A 114 8.46 -4.37 -13.23
C LEU A 114 9.11 -5.50 -14.03
N LYS A 115 10.32 -5.29 -14.58
CA LYS A 115 11.09 -6.40 -15.20
C LYS A 115 11.35 -7.51 -14.19
N ILE A 116 11.67 -7.15 -12.95
CA ILE A 116 11.91 -8.10 -11.86
C ILE A 116 10.62 -8.81 -11.47
N VAL A 117 9.56 -8.05 -11.17
CA VAL A 117 8.23 -8.58 -10.80
C VAL A 117 7.75 -9.61 -11.83
N LYS A 118 7.86 -9.30 -13.12
CA LYS A 118 7.52 -10.21 -14.22
C LYS A 118 8.41 -11.45 -14.24
N SER A 119 9.73 -11.28 -14.16
CA SER A 119 10.68 -12.41 -14.18
C SER A 119 10.50 -13.38 -13.01
N GLU A 120 10.07 -12.84 -11.87
CA GLU A 120 9.88 -13.57 -10.62
C GLU A 120 8.45 -14.11 -10.46
N GLY A 121 7.57 -13.82 -11.43
CA GLY A 121 6.18 -14.24 -11.44
C GLY A 121 5.37 -13.74 -10.25
N LEU A 122 5.71 -12.56 -9.71
CA LEU A 122 5.05 -11.98 -8.54
C LEU A 122 3.70 -11.36 -8.93
N ASP A 123 2.65 -11.78 -8.23
CA ASP A 123 1.30 -11.24 -8.44
C ASP A 123 1.03 -10.06 -7.50
N ILE A 124 1.72 -10.02 -6.36
CA ILE A 124 1.69 -8.94 -5.37
C ILE A 124 3.13 -8.68 -4.94
N SER A 125 3.52 -7.42 -4.93
CA SER A 125 4.90 -7.04 -4.63
C SER A 125 4.98 -5.67 -4.00
N GLN A 126 6.13 -5.35 -3.42
CA GLN A 126 6.49 -3.97 -3.12
C GLN A 126 8.01 -3.78 -3.29
N PRO A 127 8.49 -2.54 -3.51
CA PRO A 127 9.91 -2.23 -3.40
C PRO A 127 10.36 -2.45 -1.95
N ALA A 128 11.63 -2.79 -1.76
CA ALA A 128 12.20 -2.86 -0.42
C ALA A 128 12.33 -1.47 0.21
N LEU A 129 12.31 -1.42 1.54
CA LEU A 129 12.66 -0.23 2.29
C LEU A 129 14.13 -0.18 2.59
N ASP A 130 14.75 0.97 2.34
CA ASP A 130 16.09 1.22 2.83
C ASP A 130 16.10 1.15 4.36
N PRO A 131 17.10 0.51 4.98
CA PRO A 131 17.28 0.52 6.43
C PRO A 131 17.34 1.92 7.07
N SER A 132 17.63 2.98 6.29
CA SER A 132 17.60 4.37 6.75
C SER A 132 16.20 4.99 6.83
N SER A 133 15.15 4.25 6.45
CA SER A 133 13.76 4.73 6.51
C SER A 133 13.37 5.15 7.93
N ALA A 134 12.62 6.25 8.05
CA ALA A 134 12.26 6.84 9.34
C ALA A 134 11.32 5.95 10.17
N GLU A 135 10.40 5.24 9.49
CA GLU A 135 9.52 4.26 10.11
C GLU A 135 9.56 2.93 9.34
N ILE A 136 9.82 1.82 10.06
CA ILE A 136 9.78 0.45 9.52
C ILE A 136 8.89 -0.37 10.45
N HIS A 137 7.70 -0.78 9.98
CA HIS A 137 6.75 -1.54 10.80
C HIS A 137 7.00 -3.04 10.76
N HIS A 138 7.41 -3.58 9.61
CA HIS A 138 7.59 -5.01 9.42
C HIS A 138 8.98 -5.33 8.86
N ARG A 139 9.77 -6.12 9.58
CA ARG A 139 11.16 -6.43 9.20
C ARG A 139 11.32 -7.11 7.85
N ILE A 140 10.26 -7.76 7.34
CA ILE A 140 10.26 -8.33 6.00
C ILE A 140 10.36 -7.27 4.91
N THR A 141 9.95 -6.02 5.15
CA THR A 141 9.99 -4.99 4.12
C THR A 141 11.39 -4.40 3.93
N VAL A 142 12.31 -4.69 4.87
CA VAL A 142 13.68 -4.15 4.87
C VAL A 142 14.53 -4.80 3.78
N ARG A 143 15.24 -3.94 3.03
CA ARG A 143 16.13 -4.33 1.95
C ARG A 143 17.24 -5.28 2.39
N LYS A 144 17.41 -6.34 1.62
CA LYS A 144 18.55 -7.27 1.67
C LYS A 144 19.50 -6.94 0.53
N LYS A 145 20.56 -6.19 0.84
CA LYS A 145 21.53 -5.68 -0.15
C LYS A 145 22.14 -6.74 -1.08
N THR A 146 22.22 -7.99 -0.64
CA THR A 146 22.79 -9.11 -1.41
C THR A 146 21.76 -9.88 -2.25
N LYS A 147 20.49 -9.48 -2.22
CA LYS A 147 19.41 -10.17 -2.93
C LYS A 147 18.79 -9.26 -3.98
N LYS A 148 18.17 -9.90 -4.97
CA LYS A 148 17.31 -9.25 -5.97
C LYS A 148 15.86 -9.17 -5.48
N VAL A 149 15.38 -10.26 -4.89
CA VAL A 149 14.05 -10.41 -4.30
C VAL A 149 14.15 -11.28 -3.06
N HIS A 150 13.29 -11.02 -2.08
CA HIS A 150 12.99 -11.98 -1.03
C HIS A 150 11.51 -12.04 -0.70
N ARG A 151 11.07 -13.21 -0.26
CA ARG A 151 9.66 -13.49 0.06
C ARG A 151 9.46 -13.86 1.52
N ARG A 152 10.55 -13.92 2.30
CA ARG A 152 10.54 -14.29 3.71
C ARG A 152 11.73 -13.78 4.49
N ILE A 153 11.57 -13.74 5.81
CA ILE A 153 12.61 -13.45 6.80
C ILE A 153 12.69 -14.51 7.87
N TYR A 154 13.83 -14.49 8.56
CA TYR A 154 14.07 -15.23 9.77
C TYR A 154 14.41 -14.23 10.86
N GLU A 155 13.69 -14.32 11.98
CA GLU A 155 13.91 -13.43 13.11
C GLU A 155 13.72 -14.22 14.40
N ARG A 156 14.78 -14.28 15.19
CA ARG A 156 14.79 -14.98 16.48
C ARG A 156 14.52 -14.03 17.65
N ARG A 157 14.70 -12.72 17.46
CA ARG A 157 14.60 -11.68 18.50
C ARG A 157 13.60 -10.59 18.09
N GLY A 158 12.79 -10.13 19.04
CA GLY A 158 11.77 -9.10 18.81
C GLY A 158 10.34 -9.60 19.03
N SER A 159 9.35 -8.75 18.70
CA SER A 159 7.93 -9.03 18.92
C SER A 159 7.35 -10.09 17.98
N THR A 160 7.90 -10.21 16.76
CA THR A 160 7.51 -11.24 15.79
C THR A 160 8.66 -12.22 15.59
N LYS A 161 8.45 -13.49 15.96
CA LYS A 161 9.41 -14.57 15.74
C LYS A 161 9.10 -15.26 14.41
N CYS A 162 10.09 -15.34 13.52
CA CYS A 162 9.97 -15.98 12.22
C CYS A 162 10.93 -17.18 12.13
N SER A 163 10.35 -18.36 11.94
CA SER A 163 11.00 -19.67 11.82
C SER A 163 10.72 -20.32 10.46
N ASP A 164 11.25 -21.52 10.23
CA ASP A 164 10.92 -22.33 9.06
C ASP A 164 9.45 -22.72 8.97
N SER A 165 8.73 -22.77 10.09
CA SER A 165 7.28 -23.03 10.13
C SER A 165 6.42 -21.79 9.93
N SER A 166 7.04 -20.61 9.73
CA SER A 166 6.33 -19.32 9.64
C SER A 166 5.97 -18.96 8.19
N ASP A 167 5.04 -19.69 7.58
CA ASP A 167 4.62 -19.49 6.18
C ASP A 167 3.54 -18.40 6.00
N GLY A 168 3.33 -17.57 7.02
CA GLY A 168 2.34 -16.50 7.02
C GLY A 168 2.87 -15.11 7.30
N PRO A 169 2.05 -14.09 7.05
CA PRO A 169 2.42 -12.72 7.29
C PRO A 169 2.65 -12.46 8.79
N PRO A 170 3.61 -11.59 9.15
CA PRO A 170 4.48 -10.86 8.25
C PRO A 170 5.78 -11.61 7.88
N CYS A 171 5.95 -12.89 8.27
CA CYS A 171 7.20 -13.62 8.09
C CYS A 171 7.47 -14.08 6.66
N THR A 172 6.42 -14.45 5.92
CA THR A 172 6.50 -14.97 4.55
C THR A 172 5.31 -14.46 3.71
N GLY A 173 5.57 -14.13 2.44
CA GLY A 173 4.55 -13.77 1.46
C GLY A 173 3.74 -12.55 1.87
N TYR A 174 4.42 -11.49 2.32
CA TYR A 174 3.81 -10.26 2.84
C TYR A 174 4.41 -9.04 2.15
N VAL A 175 3.54 -8.06 1.89
CA VAL A 175 3.87 -6.68 1.51
C VAL A 175 3.08 -5.76 2.43
N GLU A 176 3.58 -4.56 2.67
CA GLU A 176 2.95 -3.59 3.55
C GLU A 176 1.99 -2.70 2.77
N GLY A 177 0.98 -2.16 3.47
CA GLY A 177 -0.07 -1.36 2.86
C GLY A 177 0.39 -0.07 2.20
N MET A 178 1.60 0.44 2.48
CA MET A 178 2.05 1.76 2.02
C MET A 178 2.57 1.81 0.58
N ALA A 179 3.22 0.75 0.09
CA ALA A 179 3.76 0.69 -1.27
C ALA A 179 3.40 -0.57 -2.07
N PRO A 180 2.19 -1.16 -1.94
CA PRO A 180 1.84 -2.38 -2.63
C PRO A 180 1.69 -2.17 -4.14
N VAL A 181 2.00 -3.23 -4.87
CA VAL A 181 1.84 -3.36 -6.31
C VAL A 181 1.14 -4.68 -6.60
N PHE A 182 0.02 -4.60 -7.31
CA PHE A 182 -0.80 -5.74 -7.66
C PHE A 182 -0.78 -5.98 -9.17
N SER A 183 -0.72 -7.24 -9.58
CA SER A 183 -1.18 -7.64 -10.91
C SER A 183 -2.69 -7.36 -11.05
N SER A 184 -3.17 -7.20 -12.29
CA SER A 184 -4.60 -6.99 -12.57
C SER A 184 -5.50 -8.06 -11.92
N SER A 185 -5.08 -9.33 -11.98
CA SER A 185 -5.78 -10.46 -11.35
C SER A 185 -5.77 -10.40 -9.83
N ALA A 186 -4.63 -10.07 -9.21
CA ALA A 186 -4.55 -9.93 -7.75
C ALA A 186 -5.35 -8.72 -7.25
N TRP A 187 -5.38 -7.63 -8.03
CA TRP A 187 -6.19 -6.46 -7.72
C TRP A 187 -7.68 -6.77 -7.77
N ARG A 188 -8.17 -7.53 -8.77
CA ARG A 188 -9.58 -7.94 -8.83
C ARG A 188 -10.03 -8.64 -7.55
N CYS A 189 -9.21 -9.53 -7.00
CA CYS A 189 -9.49 -10.16 -5.72
C CYS A 189 -9.36 -9.15 -4.55
N THR A 190 -8.30 -8.35 -4.51
CA THR A 190 -8.01 -7.43 -3.40
C THR A 190 -9.05 -6.31 -3.29
N TRP A 191 -9.58 -5.83 -4.41
CA TRP A 191 -10.68 -4.87 -4.43
C TRP A 191 -11.94 -5.41 -3.72
N ASN A 192 -12.21 -6.71 -3.82
CA ASN A 192 -13.30 -7.36 -3.09
C ASN A 192 -12.98 -7.57 -1.59
N LEU A 193 -11.69 -7.62 -1.23
CA LEU A 193 -11.26 -7.60 0.18
C LEU A 193 -11.47 -6.24 0.84
N ILE A 194 -11.43 -5.14 0.08
CA ILE A 194 -11.66 -3.80 0.62
C ILE A 194 -13.17 -3.61 0.87
N GLN A 195 -13.54 -3.42 2.14
CA GLN A 195 -14.92 -3.12 2.53
C GLN A 195 -15.23 -1.62 2.34
N ASN A 196 -16.47 -1.28 2.01
CA ASN A 196 -16.86 0.11 1.69
C ASN A 196 -16.72 1.09 2.86
N ASP A 197 -16.79 0.57 4.09
CA ASP A 197 -16.62 1.28 5.36
C ASP A 197 -15.20 1.17 5.91
N LEU A 198 -14.28 0.52 5.19
CA LEU A 198 -12.87 0.48 5.57
C LEU A 198 -12.21 1.81 5.23
N VAL A 199 -11.83 2.57 6.26
CA VAL A 199 -11.21 3.89 6.10
C VAL A 199 -9.69 3.74 6.13
N HIS A 200 -9.09 3.24 7.21
CA HIS A 200 -7.62 3.24 7.33
C HIS A 200 -6.95 2.06 6.62
N GLY A 201 -7.62 0.90 6.59
CA GLY A 201 -7.10 -0.33 5.97
C GLY A 201 -5.87 -0.93 6.65
N TRP A 202 -5.50 -0.46 7.85
CA TRP A 202 -4.43 -1.08 8.63
C TRP A 202 -4.75 -2.55 8.93
N GLY A 203 -3.80 -3.44 8.65
CA GLY A 203 -3.97 -4.89 8.79
C GLY A 203 -4.64 -5.59 7.60
N LEU A 204 -5.19 -4.86 6.64
CA LEU A 204 -5.70 -5.45 5.38
C LEU A 204 -4.58 -6.14 4.59
N ASP A 205 -3.36 -5.62 4.71
CA ASP A 205 -2.14 -6.14 4.12
C ASP A 205 -1.81 -7.60 4.52
N LYS A 206 -2.24 -8.03 5.71
CA LYS A 206 -2.17 -9.44 6.13
C LYS A 206 -3.09 -10.35 5.31
N LYS A 207 -4.07 -9.80 4.59
CA LYS A 207 -4.99 -10.54 3.71
C LYS A 207 -4.59 -10.50 2.24
N PHE A 208 -3.72 -9.59 1.81
CA PHE A 208 -3.32 -9.49 0.40
C PHE A 208 -2.82 -10.83 -0.17
N GLY A 209 -2.07 -11.62 0.61
CA GLY A 209 -1.60 -12.94 0.18
C GLY A 209 -2.70 -13.95 -0.18
N TYR A 210 -3.96 -13.75 0.22
CA TYR A 210 -5.09 -14.56 -0.25
C TYR A 210 -5.45 -14.29 -1.72
N CYS A 211 -5.04 -13.14 -2.26
CA CYS A 211 -5.32 -12.72 -3.63
C CYS A 211 -4.16 -13.00 -4.60
N ALA A 212 -3.08 -13.62 -4.13
CA ALA A 212 -2.06 -14.17 -5.01
C ALA A 212 -2.66 -15.26 -5.92
N GLN A 213 -2.22 -15.33 -7.17
CA GLN A 213 -2.68 -16.36 -8.12
C GLN A 213 -1.86 -17.64 -7.90
N GLY A 214 -2.03 -18.22 -6.71
CA GLY A 214 -1.29 -19.38 -6.22
C GLY A 214 -0.75 -19.16 -4.81
N ASP A 215 0.30 -19.91 -4.47
CA ASP A 215 0.93 -19.87 -3.14
C ASP A 215 1.62 -18.53 -2.87
N ARG A 216 1.16 -17.81 -1.84
CA ARG A 216 1.75 -16.52 -1.43
C ARG A 216 3.24 -16.59 -1.14
N THR A 217 3.75 -17.74 -0.69
CA THR A 217 5.18 -17.90 -0.39
C THR A 217 6.07 -17.77 -1.64
N LYS A 218 5.47 -17.94 -2.83
CA LYS A 218 6.11 -17.83 -4.14
C LYS A 218 5.67 -16.59 -4.91
N LYS A 219 4.40 -16.20 -4.75
CA LYS A 219 3.74 -15.16 -5.55
C LYS A 219 3.74 -13.77 -4.93
N VAL A 220 4.11 -13.66 -3.66
CA VAL A 220 4.19 -12.39 -2.93
C VAL A 220 5.63 -12.14 -2.48
N GLY A 221 6.17 -10.96 -2.78
CA GLY A 221 7.58 -10.69 -2.50
C GLY A 221 8.01 -9.22 -2.49
N ILE A 222 9.19 -9.01 -1.92
CA ILE A 222 9.86 -7.72 -1.80
C ILE A 222 10.97 -7.66 -2.84
N VAL A 223 11.01 -6.60 -3.64
CA VAL A 223 12.07 -6.37 -4.62
C VAL A 223 13.22 -5.60 -3.96
N ASP A 224 14.35 -6.26 -3.71
CA ASP A 224 15.49 -5.71 -2.96
C ASP A 224 16.40 -4.81 -3.79
N SER A 225 16.49 -5.05 -5.10
CA SER A 225 17.36 -4.28 -5.99
C SER A 225 16.75 -2.95 -6.44
N GLU A 226 15.45 -2.74 -6.23
CA GLU A 226 14.75 -1.48 -6.47
C GLU A 226 14.06 -1.10 -5.16
N PHE A 227 14.54 -0.06 -4.50
CA PHE A 227 14.16 0.24 -3.13
C PHE A 227 13.82 1.71 -2.95
N ILE A 228 13.00 1.98 -1.94
CA ILE A 228 12.48 3.29 -1.58
C ILE A 228 12.82 3.61 -0.12
N VAL A 229 12.69 4.87 0.26
CA VAL A 229 12.86 5.34 1.65
C VAL A 229 11.51 5.79 2.17
N HIS A 230 11.05 5.25 3.30
CA HIS A 230 9.84 5.77 3.94
C HIS A 230 10.22 6.97 4.81
N LEU A 231 9.70 8.16 4.44
CA LEU A 231 10.03 9.43 5.08
C LEU A 231 9.27 9.64 6.40
N GLY A 232 8.12 8.97 6.58
CA GLY A 232 7.33 9.01 7.81
C GLY A 232 6.72 10.40 8.08
N VAL A 233 6.33 11.10 7.01
CA VAL A 233 5.76 12.45 7.14
C VAL A 233 4.26 12.34 7.37
N GLN A 234 3.79 12.89 8.49
CA GLN A 234 2.38 12.82 8.87
C GLN A 234 1.55 13.85 8.11
N THR A 235 0.58 13.39 7.32
CA THR A 235 -0.22 14.28 6.47
C THR A 235 -1.73 14.24 6.75
N LEU A 236 -2.28 13.11 7.21
CA LEU A 236 -3.66 13.01 7.70
C LEU A 236 -3.72 13.26 9.22
N GLY A 237 -4.35 14.38 9.63
CA GLY A 237 -4.59 14.74 11.04
C GLY A 237 -3.37 15.24 11.84
N GLY A 238 -2.19 15.35 11.23
CA GLY A 238 -0.97 15.79 11.91
C GLY A 238 -0.77 17.32 11.94
N SER A 239 -0.39 17.86 13.10
CA SER A 239 0.30 19.16 13.18
C SER A 239 1.78 18.93 12.86
N TYR A 240 2.37 19.80 12.02
CA TYR A 240 3.75 19.69 11.57
C TYR A 240 4.73 19.62 12.75
N GLY A 241 5.51 18.55 12.83
CA GLY A 241 6.64 18.43 13.74
C GLY A 241 7.73 17.66 13.04
N ARG A 242 8.67 18.35 12.39
CA ARG A 242 9.91 17.73 11.91
C ARG A 242 10.58 17.06 13.11
N LYS A 243 10.66 15.73 13.12
CA LYS A 243 11.65 15.05 13.96
C LYS A 243 13.02 15.25 13.30
N VAL A 244 13.70 16.32 13.68
CA VAL A 244 15.14 16.46 13.41
C VAL A 244 15.87 15.43 14.28
N PRO A 245 16.69 14.53 13.71
CA PRO A 245 17.52 13.64 14.51
C PRO A 245 18.69 14.43 15.08
N GLY A 246 18.78 14.52 16.40
CA GLY A 246 19.96 15.01 17.12
C GLY A 246 19.97 16.51 17.38
N ASN A 247 19.61 16.90 18.61
CA ASN A 247 20.44 17.76 19.43
C ASN A 247 19.91 17.78 20.87
N ASN A 248 20.76 17.33 21.79
CA ASN A 248 20.61 17.60 23.22
C ASN A 248 20.87 19.10 23.43
N ALA A 249 19.83 19.91 23.45
CA ALA A 249 19.89 21.26 24.00
C ALA A 249 18.68 21.47 24.90
N ARG A 250 18.97 21.62 26.20
CA ARG A 250 18.03 22.09 27.21
C ARG A 250 17.72 23.54 26.88
N GLU A 251 16.49 23.83 26.46
CA GLU A 251 15.93 25.16 26.61
C GLU A 251 14.54 25.07 27.24
N GLU A 252 14.49 25.66 28.42
CA GLU A 252 13.33 25.82 29.28
C GLU A 252 12.53 27.01 28.75
N SER A 253 11.35 26.75 28.18
CA SER A 253 10.37 27.81 27.94
C SER A 253 8.99 27.34 28.40
N THR A 254 8.60 27.85 29.56
CA THR A 254 7.29 27.81 30.19
C THR A 254 6.21 28.42 29.29
N GLN A 255 5.39 27.61 28.63
CA GLN A 255 4.05 28.03 28.20
C GLN A 255 2.99 26.94 28.41
N ARG A 256 2.22 27.18 29.48
CA ARG A 256 0.76 26.99 29.62
C ARG A 256 0.20 25.57 29.49
N ARG A 257 -0.23 25.06 30.66
CA ARG A 257 -1.21 24.00 30.86
C ARG A 257 -2.49 24.27 30.02
N GLY A 258 -2.60 23.60 28.88
CA GLY A 258 -3.85 23.36 28.18
C GLY A 258 -4.17 21.87 28.25
N GLY A 259 -5.03 21.46 29.17
CA GLY A 259 -5.64 20.14 29.14
C GLY A 259 -6.55 20.01 27.92
N GLY A 260 -6.39 18.95 27.13
CA GLY A 260 -7.22 18.71 25.95
C GLY A 260 -6.50 18.27 24.67
N LYS A 261 -5.40 17.50 24.76
CA LYS A 261 -4.85 16.70 23.66
C LYS A 261 -4.65 15.27 24.16
N LEU A 262 -5.74 14.56 24.43
CA LEU A 262 -5.70 13.11 24.24
C LEU A 262 -5.35 12.93 22.76
N ASP A 263 -4.17 12.38 22.53
CA ASP A 263 -3.42 12.38 21.28
C ASP A 263 -4.28 11.93 20.08
N MET A 264 -4.53 12.83 19.12
CA MET A 264 -5.32 12.53 17.91
C MET A 264 -4.80 11.27 17.19
N ARG A 265 -3.49 11.01 17.25
CA ARG A 265 -2.88 9.78 16.73
C ARG A 265 -3.35 8.54 17.48
N SER A 266 -3.49 8.64 18.80
CA SER A 266 -4.03 7.56 19.63
C SER A 266 -5.50 7.29 19.30
N GLU A 267 -6.31 8.32 18.99
CA GLU A 267 -7.68 8.13 18.53
C GLU A 267 -7.75 7.50 17.12
N ILE A 268 -6.91 7.96 16.18
CA ILE A 268 -6.77 7.34 14.84
C ILE A 268 -6.38 5.86 14.96
N ARG A 269 -5.43 5.53 15.83
CA ARG A 269 -5.01 4.15 16.10
C ARG A 269 -6.14 3.32 16.72
N ARG A 270 -6.88 3.89 17.65
CA ARG A 270 -8.02 3.24 18.29
C ARG A 270 -9.13 2.97 17.28
N GLN A 271 -9.48 3.95 16.45
CA GLN A 271 -10.46 3.80 15.38
C GLN A 271 -10.00 2.74 14.37
N SER A 272 -8.75 2.81 13.89
CA SER A 272 -8.17 1.82 12.97
C SER A 272 -8.24 0.39 13.55
N THR A 273 -7.99 0.25 14.86
CA THR A 273 -8.08 -1.03 15.56
C THR A 273 -9.53 -1.54 15.62
N ALA A 274 -10.50 -0.67 15.91
CA ALA A 274 -11.91 -1.02 15.92
C ALA A 274 -12.41 -1.42 14.51
N GLU A 275 -12.03 -0.68 13.47
CA GLU A 275 -12.31 -1.00 12.06
C GLU A 275 -11.77 -2.39 11.71
N LEU A 276 -10.51 -2.69 12.08
CA LEU A 276 -9.91 -4.00 11.83
C LEU A 276 -10.63 -5.14 12.55
N GLN A 277 -11.08 -4.93 13.80
CA GLN A 277 -11.85 -5.94 14.54
C GLN A 277 -13.19 -6.24 13.85
N ILE A 278 -13.89 -5.21 13.36
CA ILE A 278 -15.13 -5.39 12.60
C ILE A 278 -14.85 -6.14 11.30
N TYR A 279 -13.79 -5.76 10.59
CA TYR A 279 -13.34 -6.43 9.38
C TYR A 279 -13.07 -7.94 9.63
N GLU A 280 -12.31 -8.26 10.68
CA GLU A 280 -11.97 -9.64 11.03
C GLU A 280 -13.21 -10.47 11.37
N LYS A 281 -14.17 -9.90 12.12
CA LYS A 281 -15.45 -10.57 12.40
C LYS A 281 -16.22 -10.91 11.13
N ARG A 282 -16.34 -9.95 10.21
CA ARG A 282 -17.01 -10.16 8.91
C ARG A 282 -16.28 -11.19 8.04
N TRP A 283 -14.95 -11.14 8.03
CA TRP A 283 -14.14 -12.14 7.34
C TRP A 283 -14.38 -13.54 7.90
N GLU A 284 -14.34 -13.70 9.22
CA GLU A 284 -14.58 -15.00 9.88
C GLU A 284 -16.00 -15.51 9.64
N GLU A 285 -16.99 -14.62 9.66
CA GLU A 285 -18.38 -14.95 9.36
C GLU A 285 -18.56 -15.40 7.90
N ALA A 286 -18.02 -14.64 6.95
CA ALA A 286 -18.07 -15.01 5.52
C ALA A 286 -17.39 -16.36 5.27
N ALA A 287 -16.19 -16.56 5.82
CA ALA A 287 -15.45 -17.81 5.72
C ALA A 287 -16.19 -19.01 6.35
N ARG A 288 -16.98 -18.79 7.40
CA ARG A 288 -17.78 -19.85 8.05
C ARG A 288 -19.06 -20.17 7.29
N ASN A 289 -19.68 -19.15 6.69
CA ASN A 289 -20.98 -19.29 6.02
C ASN A 289 -20.85 -19.78 4.58
N ASP A 290 -19.68 -19.59 3.95
CA ASP A 290 -19.37 -20.15 2.64
C ASP A 290 -18.90 -21.61 2.78
N LYS A 291 -19.80 -22.54 2.45
CA LYS A 291 -19.54 -23.99 2.57
C LYS A 291 -18.54 -24.52 1.54
N ASP A 292 -18.36 -23.81 0.44
CA ASP A 292 -17.47 -24.20 -0.65
C ASP A 292 -16.08 -23.56 -0.49
N TRP A 293 -15.95 -22.58 0.40
CA TRP A 293 -14.67 -21.95 0.70
C TRP A 293 -13.80 -22.82 1.61
N THR A 294 -12.56 -23.03 1.18
CA THR A 294 -11.52 -23.68 1.98
C THR A 294 -10.36 -22.72 2.18
N ASP A 295 -9.95 -22.48 3.43
CA ASP A 295 -8.77 -21.64 3.72
C ASP A 295 -7.50 -22.34 3.19
N PRO A 296 -6.85 -21.83 2.12
CA PRO A 296 -5.64 -22.45 1.58
C PRO A 296 -4.47 -22.42 2.59
N TYR A 297 -4.58 -21.63 3.66
CA TYR A 297 -3.57 -21.47 4.70
C TYR A 297 -4.01 -22.03 6.07
N ALA A 298 -5.05 -22.87 6.13
CA ALA A 298 -5.57 -23.44 7.38
C ALA A 298 -4.50 -24.21 8.19
N LYS A 299 -3.61 -24.94 7.50
CA LYS A 299 -2.54 -25.74 8.12
C LYS A 299 -1.55 -24.87 8.90
N THR A 300 -1.31 -23.65 8.46
CA THR A 300 -0.38 -22.70 9.08
C THR A 300 -0.96 -22.06 10.36
N ARG A 301 -2.29 -21.95 10.48
CA ARG A 301 -2.95 -21.35 11.66
C ARG A 301 -2.90 -22.24 12.91
N LYS A 302 -2.87 -23.57 12.76
CA LYS A 302 -2.88 -24.51 13.89
C LYS A 302 -1.64 -24.43 14.80
N ILE A 303 -0.59 -23.70 14.39
CA ILE A 303 0.69 -23.61 15.11
C ILE A 303 0.77 -22.37 16.03
N LEU A 304 -0.15 -21.40 15.91
CA LEU A 304 -0.19 -20.23 16.79
C LEU A 304 -1.32 -20.39 17.83
N PRO A 305 -1.01 -20.59 19.12
CA PRO A 305 -2.05 -20.58 20.14
C PRO A 305 -2.70 -19.20 20.18
N ARG A 306 -4.04 -19.15 20.06
CA ARG A 306 -4.83 -17.96 20.37
C ARG A 306 -4.54 -17.56 21.81
N LYS A 307 -3.69 -16.56 22.03
CA LYS A 307 -3.65 -15.86 23.31
C LYS A 307 -4.88 -14.97 23.36
N ILE A 308 -5.89 -15.45 24.10
CA ILE A 308 -6.99 -14.64 24.58
C ILE A 308 -6.40 -13.74 25.68
N HIS A 309 -6.38 -12.43 25.46
CA HIS A 309 -6.19 -11.42 26.48
C HIS A 309 -7.34 -10.43 26.38
#